data_AF-N8UFC2-F1
#
_entry.id   AF-N8UFC2-F1
#
_cell.length_a   1.000
_cell.length_b   1.000
_cell.length_c   1.000
_cell.angle_alpha   90.00
_cell.angle_beta   90.00
_cell.angle_gamma   90.00
#
_symmetry.space_group_name_H-M   'P 1'
#
loop_
_entity.id
_entity.type
_entity.pdbx_description
1 polymer ?
#
loop_
_entity_poly.entity_id
_entity_poly.type
_entity_poly.pdbx_seq_one_letter_code
_entity_poly.pdbx_strand_id
1 'polypeptide(L)'
;MRPVVKQKNFLGFKIWLEKLGYEVKQLDGGFVARAKSREAQRAYKKSHHYVRVGSDLSGNQAAYELGAEFENHLRAPEQTCTAKAEKEILHIVKGESHGMGYLVA
;
A
#
# COMPACT_ATOMS: atom_id res chain seq x y z
N MET A 1 -0.62 16.98 10.56
CA MET A 1 -1.08 15.81 9.79
C MET A 1 0.00 14.74 9.85
N ARG A 2 -0.35 13.45 9.90
CA ARG A 2 0.66 12.37 9.86
C ARG A 2 1.20 12.22 8.43
N PRO A 3 2.49 11.91 8.22
CA PRO A 3 3.01 11.58 6.90
C PRO A 3 2.50 10.21 6.44
N VAL A 4 2.42 10.00 5.12
CA VAL A 4 2.00 8.73 4.52
C VAL A 4 2.92 7.58 4.94
N VAL A 5 4.22 7.81 4.89
CA VAL A 5 5.29 6.88 5.32
C VAL A 5 6.43 7.69 5.92
N LYS A 6 7.32 7.03 6.67
CA LYS A 6 8.56 7.69 7.14
C LYS A 6 9.41 8.07 5.93
N GLN A 7 10.09 9.21 5.99
CA GLN A 7 10.91 9.70 4.88
C GLN A 7 11.97 8.69 4.40
N LYS A 8 12.62 7.99 5.34
CA LYS A 8 13.57 6.91 5.05
C LYS A 8 12.97 5.72 4.27
N ASN A 9 11.65 5.52 4.40
CA ASN A 9 10.90 4.40 3.84
C ASN A 9 10.20 4.79 2.52
N PHE A 10 10.29 6.04 2.10
CA PHE A 10 9.60 6.58 0.92
C PHE A 10 9.95 5.82 -0.38
N LEU A 11 11.24 5.54 -0.59
CA LEU A 11 11.69 4.77 -1.74
C LEU A 11 11.21 3.31 -1.70
N GLY A 12 11.20 2.70 -0.50
CA GLY A 12 10.69 1.35 -0.31
C GLY A 12 9.19 1.27 -0.60
N PHE A 13 8.42 2.28 -0.18
CA PHE A 13 6.99 2.36 -0.43
C PHE A 13 6.68 2.45 -1.93
N LYS A 14 7.50 3.22 -2.68
CA LYS A 14 7.42 3.28 -4.15
C LYS A 14 7.59 1.89 -4.78
N ILE A 15 8.65 1.18 -4.41
CA ILE A 15 8.96 -0.16 -4.94
C ILE A 15 7.85 -1.16 -4.57
N TRP A 16 7.32 -1.07 -3.35
CA TRP A 16 6.24 -1.93 -2.89
C TRP A 16 4.97 -1.76 -3.74
N LEU A 17 4.61 -0.53 -4.10
CA LEU A 17 3.49 -0.27 -5.01
C LEU A 17 3.72 -0.86 -6.41
N GLU A 18 4.94 -0.78 -6.95
CA GLU A 18 5.28 -1.41 -8.23
C GLU A 18 5.12 -2.94 -8.18
N LYS A 19 5.52 -3.57 -7.07
CA LYS A 19 5.34 -5.02 -6.83
C LYS A 19 3.86 -5.40 -6.68
N LEU A 20 3.05 -4.51 -6.12
CA LEU A 20 1.60 -4.64 -6.10
C LEU A 20 0.94 -4.30 -7.45
N GLY A 21 1.68 -4.22 -8.57
CA GLY A 21 1.07 -4.02 -9.88
C GLY A 21 0.51 -2.60 -10.12
N TYR A 22 0.97 -1.62 -9.34
CA TYR A 22 0.75 -0.21 -9.67
C TYR A 22 1.82 0.26 -10.65
N GLU A 23 1.41 1.09 -11.60
CA GLU A 23 2.30 1.93 -12.38
C GLU A 23 2.60 3.19 -11.56
N VAL A 24 3.86 3.34 -11.15
CA VAL A 24 4.30 4.52 -10.39
C VAL A 24 4.93 5.54 -11.33
N LYS A 25 4.41 6.76 -11.29
CA LYS A 25 4.94 7.92 -12.02
C LYS A 25 5.50 8.94 -11.04
N GLN A 26 6.76 9.29 -11.23
CA GLN A 26 7.44 10.31 -10.43
C GLN A 26 6.79 11.69 -10.66
N LEU A 27 6.67 12.47 -9.60
CA LEU A 27 6.34 13.90 -9.63
C LEU A 27 7.47 14.69 -8.98
N ASP A 28 7.41 16.01 -9.02
CA ASP A 28 8.40 16.89 -8.41
C ASP A 28 8.43 16.71 -6.89
N GLY A 29 9.41 15.93 -6.41
CA GLY A 29 9.56 15.48 -5.03
C GLY A 29 8.56 14.43 -4.53
N GLY A 30 7.52 14.09 -5.29
CA GLY A 30 6.48 13.12 -4.93
C GLY A 30 6.33 11.99 -5.95
N PHE A 31 5.22 11.24 -5.87
CA PHE A 31 4.83 10.29 -6.91
C PHE A 31 3.32 10.03 -6.92
N VAL A 32 2.83 9.50 -8.04
CA VAL A 32 1.49 8.95 -8.16
C VAL A 32 1.57 7.50 -8.60
N ALA A 33 0.75 6.63 -8.02
CA ALA A 33 0.67 5.23 -8.40
C ALA A 33 -0.75 4.91 -8.87
N ARG A 34 -0.88 4.21 -10.00
CA ARG A 34 -2.17 3.80 -10.55
C ARG A 34 -2.20 2.31 -10.82
N ALA A 35 -3.32 1.65 -10.56
CA ALA A 35 -3.48 0.24 -10.90
C ALA A 35 -3.27 0.03 -12.42
N LYS A 36 -2.20 -0.70 -12.80
CA LYS A 36 -1.69 -0.77 -14.18
C LYS A 36 -2.59 -1.57 -15.11
N SER A 37 -3.18 -2.66 -14.60
CA SER A 37 -3.92 -3.62 -15.42
C SER A 37 -5.39 -3.68 -15.03
N ARG A 38 -6.25 -4.12 -15.95
CA ARG A 38 -7.67 -4.38 -15.68
C ARG A 38 -7.87 -5.43 -14.60
N GLU A 39 -6.98 -6.42 -14.48
CA GLU A 39 -7.01 -7.38 -13.37
C GLU A 39 -6.71 -6.71 -12.03
N ALA A 40 -5.73 -5.79 -11.98
CA ALA A 40 -5.44 -5.01 -10.78
C ALA A 40 -6.60 -4.09 -10.41
N GLN A 41 -7.24 -3.44 -11.39
CA GLN A 41 -8.43 -2.61 -11.15
C GLN A 41 -9.67 -3.41 -10.73
N ARG A 42 -9.81 -4.66 -11.18
CA ARG A 42 -10.89 -5.56 -10.72
C ARG A 42 -10.60 -6.15 -9.36
N ALA A 43 -9.33 -6.46 -9.10
CA ALA A 43 -8.89 -6.86 -7.80
C ALA A 43 -9.17 -5.72 -6.82
N TYR A 44 -8.65 -4.52 -7.08
CA TYR A 44 -8.60 -3.46 -6.09
C TYR A 44 -9.91 -2.70 -5.91
N LYS A 45 -10.20 -2.26 -4.67
CA LYS A 45 -11.25 -1.27 -4.41
C LYS A 45 -11.00 -0.04 -5.29
N LYS A 46 -12.08 0.53 -5.86
CA LYS A 46 -12.01 1.77 -6.66
C LYS A 46 -11.27 2.91 -5.95
N SER A 47 -11.41 3.00 -4.62
CA SER A 47 -10.70 4.00 -3.79
C SER A 47 -9.18 3.86 -3.83
N HIS A 48 -8.67 2.64 -4.07
CA HIS A 48 -7.25 2.33 -4.12
C HIS A 48 -6.68 2.34 -5.54
N HIS A 49 -7.47 2.57 -6.59
CA HIS A 49 -6.95 2.59 -7.97
C HIS A 49 -5.95 3.72 -8.22
N TYR A 50 -6.02 4.77 -7.41
CA TYR A 50 -5.19 5.95 -7.52
C TYR A 50 -4.59 6.31 -6.16
N VAL A 51 -3.27 6.35 -6.10
CA VAL A 51 -2.49 6.73 -4.93
C VAL A 51 -1.68 7.96 -5.31
N ARG A 52 -1.71 9.00 -4.48
CA ARG A 52 -0.91 10.22 -4.67
C ARG A 52 -0.14 10.50 -3.39
N VAL A 53 1.17 10.66 -3.52
CA VAL A 53 2.06 11.10 -2.45
C VAL A 53 2.77 12.37 -2.91
N GLY A 54 2.61 13.45 -2.15
CA GLY A 54 3.30 14.72 -2.35
C GLY A 54 4.75 14.69 -1.84
N SER A 55 5.48 15.74 -2.17
CA SER A 55 6.87 15.93 -1.72
C SER A 55 7.01 16.20 -0.23
N ASP A 56 5.95 16.69 0.39
CA ASP A 56 5.79 16.87 1.83
C ASP A 56 5.36 15.59 2.56
N LEU A 57 5.35 14.44 1.86
CA LEU A 57 4.85 13.15 2.35
C LEU A 57 3.36 13.18 2.73
N SER A 58 2.62 14.19 2.27
CA SER A 58 1.15 14.17 2.31
C SER A 58 0.61 13.28 1.20
N GLY A 59 -0.63 12.83 1.32
CA GLY A 59 -1.24 12.03 0.27
C GLY A 59 -2.75 12.03 0.31
N ASN A 60 -3.35 11.29 -0.62
CA ASN A 60 -4.77 10.98 -0.55
C ASN A 60 -5.04 9.86 0.47
N GLN A 61 -6.31 9.61 0.78
CA GLN A 61 -6.72 8.58 1.73
C GLN A 61 -6.11 7.20 1.43
N ALA A 62 -6.10 6.80 0.15
CA ALA A 62 -5.49 5.54 -0.28
C ALA A 62 -3.97 5.47 -0.01
N ALA A 63 -3.26 6.60 -0.16
CA ALA A 63 -1.86 6.67 0.20
C ALA A 63 -1.64 6.44 1.70
N TYR A 64 -2.48 7.04 2.56
CA TYR A 64 -2.39 6.84 4.00
C TYR A 64 -2.67 5.41 4.44
N GLU A 65 -3.71 4.77 3.87
CA GLU A 65 -4.05 3.38 4.18
C GLU A 65 -2.92 2.42 3.77
N LEU A 66 -2.45 2.54 2.52
CA LEU A 66 -1.36 1.71 2.00
C LEU A 66 -0.02 2.00 2.69
N GLY A 67 0.26 3.26 3.03
CA GLY A 67 1.47 3.66 3.73
C GLY A 67 1.53 3.13 5.17
N ALA A 68 0.40 3.14 5.88
CA ALA A 68 0.30 2.53 7.20
C ALA A 68 0.55 1.02 7.16
N GLU A 69 -0.02 0.33 6.16
CA GLU A 69 0.19 -1.10 5.95
C GLU A 69 1.66 -1.42 5.65
N PHE A 70 2.29 -0.63 4.78
CA PHE A 70 3.70 -0.76 4.47
C PHE A 70 4.60 -0.58 5.71
N GLU A 71 4.34 0.43 6.54
CA GLU A 71 5.09 0.65 7.78
C GLU A 71 4.88 -0.49 8.80
N ASN A 72 3.67 -1.05 8.88
CA ASN A 72 3.40 -2.24 9.69
C ASN A 72 4.18 -3.45 9.17
N HIS A 73 4.22 -3.65 7.86
CA HIS A 73 4.96 -4.71 7.20
C HIS A 73 6.46 -4.65 7.54
N LEU A 74 7.05 -3.44 7.48
CA LEU A 74 8.44 -3.21 7.86
C LEU A 74 8.73 -3.44 9.36
N ARG A 75 7.71 -3.34 10.23
CA ARG A 75 7.88 -3.51 11.69
C ARG A 75 7.92 -4.97 12.11
N ALA A 76 7.39 -5.88 11.30
CA ALA A 76 7.32 -7.31 11.59
C ALA A 76 7.74 -8.17 10.37
N PRO A 77 9.00 -8.07 9.91
CA PRO A 77 9.49 -8.75 8.70
C PRO A 77 9.35 -10.28 8.73
N GLU A 78 9.43 -10.89 9.93
CA GLU A 78 9.31 -12.35 10.09
C GLU A 78 7.89 -12.89 9.89
N GLN A 79 6.85 -12.06 10.04
CA GLN A 79 5.45 -12.45 9.78
C GLN A 79 5.03 -12.15 8.34
N THR A 80 5.74 -11.25 7.66
CA THR A 80 5.25 -10.54 6.48
C THR A 80 5.88 -10.98 5.16
N CYS A 81 7.03 -11.66 5.21
CA CYS A 81 7.60 -12.40 4.07
C CYS A 81 7.01 -13.82 3.91
N THR A 82 5.77 -14.03 4.36
CA THR A 82 5.06 -15.31 4.20
C THR A 82 3.91 -15.16 3.19
N ALA A 83 3.57 -16.24 2.49
CA ALA A 83 2.45 -16.26 1.54
C ALA A 83 1.10 -15.85 2.18
N LYS A 84 1.01 -15.88 3.52
CA LYS A 84 -0.14 -15.41 4.29
C LYS A 84 -0.25 -13.88 4.28
N ALA A 85 0.85 -13.17 4.53
CA ALA A 85 0.86 -11.71 4.53
C ALA A 85 0.68 -11.11 3.13
N GLU A 86 1.21 -11.78 2.09
CA GLU A 86 0.91 -11.41 0.70
C GLU A 86 -0.60 -11.51 0.41
N LYS A 87 -1.28 -12.55 0.91
CA LYS A 87 -2.73 -12.70 0.80
C LYS A 87 -3.50 -11.63 1.58
N GLU A 88 -3.07 -11.27 2.78
CA GLU A 88 -3.73 -10.24 3.61
C GLU A 88 -3.64 -8.86 2.96
N ILE A 89 -2.47 -8.49 2.42
CA ILE A 89 -2.31 -7.26 1.64
C ILE A 89 -3.25 -7.29 0.43
N LEU A 90 -3.26 -8.40 -0.31
CA LEU A 90 -4.17 -8.57 -1.45
C LEU A 90 -5.64 -8.47 -1.05
N HIS A 91 -6.06 -8.97 0.12
CA HIS A 91 -7.43 -8.84 0.63
C HIS A 91 -7.80 -7.40 0.96
N ILE A 92 -6.89 -6.63 1.56
CA ILE A 92 -7.11 -5.21 1.87
C ILE A 92 -7.27 -4.41 0.58
N VAL A 93 -6.37 -4.62 -0.39
CA VAL A 93 -6.49 -3.95 -1.67
C VAL A 93 -7.77 -4.42 -2.37
N LYS A 94 -8.13 -5.72 -2.27
CA LYS A 94 -9.33 -6.27 -2.91
C LYS A 94 -10.67 -5.93 -2.27
N GLY A 95 -10.66 -5.57 -0.99
CA GLY A 95 -11.86 -5.21 -0.26
C GLY A 95 -12.76 -6.36 0.14
N GLU A 96 -12.22 -7.57 0.23
CA GLU A 96 -12.92 -8.70 0.82
C GLU A 96 -12.88 -8.58 2.35
N SER A 97 -13.88 -7.91 2.92
CA SER A 97 -14.15 -7.97 4.36
C SER A 97 -14.64 -9.38 4.71
N HIS A 98 -13.75 -10.26 5.16
CA HIS A 98 -14.14 -11.37 6.03
C HIS A 98 -13.49 -11.16 7.40
N GLY A 99 -14.32 -11.36 8.42
CA GLY A 99 -14.18 -10.80 9.76
C GLY A 99 -12.91 -11.16 10.53
N MET A 100 -12.62 -10.25 11.45
CA MET A 100 -11.95 -10.45 12.74
C MET A 100 -11.51 -11.89 13.05
N GLY A 101 -10.21 -12.04 13.23
CA GLY A 101 -9.62 -13.17 13.93
C GLY A 101 -8.32 -12.73 14.59
N TYR A 102 -8.42 -11.87 15.62
CA TYR A 102 -7.39 -11.82 16.65
C TYR A 102 -7.17 -13.26 17.15
N LEU A 103 -5.98 -13.81 16.95
CA LEU A 103 -5.52 -14.95 17.72
C LEU A 103 -4.16 -14.57 18.31
N VAL A 104 -4.28 -14.02 19.51
CA VAL A 104 -3.29 -14.19 20.58
C VAL A 104 -3.21 -15.69 20.86
N ALA A 105 -2.02 -16.26 20.71
CA ALA A 105 -1.53 -17.40 21.47
C ALA A 105 0.00 -17.40 21.37
#